data_AF-A0A6I7R631-F1
#
_entry.id   AF-A0A6I7R631-F1
#
_cell.length_a   1.000
_cell.length_b   1.000
_cell.length_c   1.000
_cell.angle_alpha   90.00
_cell.angle_beta   90.00
_cell.angle_gamma   90.00
#
_symmetry.space_group_name_H-M   'P 1'
#
loop_
_entity.id
_entity.type
_entity.pdbx_description
1 polymer ?
#
loop_
_entity_poly.entity_id
_entity_poly.type
_entity_poly.pdbx_seq_one_letter_code
_entity_poly.pdbx_strand_id
1 'polypeptide(L)'
;MEDKNINVGNVILKVLDLLILKIFTLPYKIYVNALVSLSNTGSEDSEESNLSSDFPLYVWFVSVFNALIVISYPLGIIIAIVALINTKAIIAFVGTLIFVYFYPLILGLFRELLQITLKTLLYLKIISKK
;
A
#
# COMPACT_ATOMS: atom_id res chain seq x y z
N MET A 1 -36.90 1.72 17.61
CA MET A 1 -35.59 1.24 17.13
C MET A 1 -35.19 0.12 18.06
N GLU A 2 -35.07 -1.09 17.53
CA GLU A 2 -34.78 -2.28 18.32
C GLU A 2 -33.29 -2.26 18.67
N ASP A 3 -32.97 -1.90 19.92
CA ASP A 3 -31.60 -1.86 20.42
C ASP A 3 -31.06 -3.29 20.45
N LYS A 4 -30.43 -3.69 19.33
CA LYS A 4 -29.54 -4.86 19.30
C LYS A 4 -28.57 -4.72 20.46
N ASN A 5 -28.62 -5.65 21.43
CA ASN A 5 -27.67 -5.75 22.53
C ASN A 5 -26.24 -5.57 22.02
N ILE A 6 -25.70 -4.36 22.14
CA ILE A 6 -24.33 -4.04 21.72
C ILE A 6 -23.41 -4.73 22.72
N ASN A 7 -22.71 -5.77 22.28
CA ASN A 7 -21.69 -6.41 23.09
C ASN A 7 -20.48 -5.46 23.20
N VAL A 8 -20.48 -4.64 24.26
CA VAL A 8 -19.46 -3.62 24.52
C VAL A 8 -18.05 -4.21 24.53
N GLY A 9 -17.89 -5.43 25.06
CA GLY A 9 -16.61 -6.15 25.05
C GLY A 9 -16.09 -6.39 23.63
N ASN A 10 -16.94 -6.89 22.73
CA ASN A 10 -16.58 -7.07 21.33
C ASN A 10 -16.27 -5.74 20.63
N VAL A 11 -16.99 -4.67 20.96
CA VAL A 11 -16.72 -3.33 20.41
C VAL A 11 -15.34 -2.84 20.85
N ILE A 12 -14.99 -2.95 22.14
CA ILE A 12 -13.68 -2.55 22.65
C ILE A 12 -12.56 -3.34 21.97
N LEU A 13 -12.70 -4.67 21.87
CA LEU A 13 -11.74 -5.51 21.16
C LEU A 13 -11.57 -5.08 19.70
N LYS A 14 -12.67 -4.73 19.03
CA LYS A 14 -12.62 -4.30 17.64
C LYS A 14 -11.98 -2.92 17.48
N VAL A 15 -12.19 -2.02 18.42
CA VAL A 15 -11.51 -0.71 18.46
C VAL A 15 -10.00 -0.91 18.63
N LEU A 16 -9.56 -1.78 19.54
CA LEU A 16 -8.14 -2.09 19.74
C LEU A 16 -7.51 -2.73 18.50
N ASP A 17 -8.21 -3.67 17.85
CA ASP A 17 -7.79 -4.27 16.57
C ASP A 17 -7.57 -3.20 15.49
N LEU A 18 -8.53 -2.27 15.34
CA LEU A 18 -8.45 -1.21 14.32
C LEU A 18 -7.37 -0.16 14.63
N LEU A 19 -7.26 0.29 15.88
CA LEU A 19 -6.35 1.38 16.25
C LEU A 19 -4.91 0.91 16.47
N ILE A 20 -4.70 -0.34 16.85
CA ILE A 20 -3.36 -0.85 17.14
C ILE A 20 -2.96 -1.82 16.03
N LEU A 21 -3.58 -3.00 15.98
CA LEU A 21 -3.11 -4.10 15.14
C LEU A 21 -3.14 -3.75 13.65
N LYS A 22 -4.21 -3.10 13.17
CA LYS A 22 -4.28 -2.71 11.76
C LYS A 22 -3.24 -1.66 11.39
N ILE A 23 -3.00 -0.65 12.23
CA ILE A 23 -2.02 0.39 11.92
C ILE A 23 -0.63 -0.21 11.71
N PHE A 24 -0.23 -1.18 12.54
CA PHE A 24 1.06 -1.85 12.37
C PHE A 24 1.04 -2.90 11.25
N THR A 25 -0.05 -3.64 11.03
CA THR A 25 -0.05 -4.69 9.98
C THR A 25 -0.26 -4.15 8.56
N LEU A 26 -0.83 -2.96 8.41
CA LEU A 26 -1.14 -2.36 7.11
C LEU A 26 0.10 -2.11 6.23
N PRO A 27 1.19 -1.48 6.71
CA PRO A 27 2.38 -1.27 5.89
C PRO A 27 2.94 -2.57 5.32
N TYR A 28 2.98 -3.63 6.14
CA TYR A 28 3.43 -4.95 5.70
C TYR A 28 2.51 -5.55 4.63
N LYS A 29 1.19 -5.45 4.81
CA LYS A 29 0.23 -5.91 3.79
C LYS A 29 0.38 -5.15 2.47
N ILE A 30 0.57 -3.83 2.54
CA ILE A 30 0.79 -2.99 1.36
C ILE A 30 2.06 -3.42 0.61
N TYR A 31 3.14 -3.68 1.36
CA TYR A 31 4.40 -4.18 0.82
C TYR A 31 4.25 -5.53 0.12
N VAL A 32 3.62 -6.51 0.77
CA VAL A 32 3.38 -7.84 0.19
C VAL A 32 2.48 -7.74 -1.05
N ASN A 33 1.43 -6.93 -1.01
CA ASN A 33 0.57 -6.72 -2.17
C ASN A 33 1.32 -6.08 -3.35
N ALA A 34 2.25 -5.15 -3.08
CA ALA A 34 3.10 -4.55 -4.11
C ALA A 34 4.05 -5.60 -4.72
N LEU A 35 4.64 -6.48 -3.90
CA LEU A 35 5.46 -7.60 -4.39
C LEU A 35 4.65 -8.54 -5.30
N VAL A 36 3.47 -8.96 -4.85
CA VAL A 36 2.58 -9.85 -5.63
C VAL A 36 2.13 -9.17 -6.93
N SER A 37 1.81 -7.88 -6.89
CA SER A 37 1.45 -7.13 -8.09
C SER A 37 2.59 -7.10 -9.09
N LEU A 38 3.82 -6.82 -8.65
CA LEU A 38 5.00 -6.76 -9.51
C LEU A 38 5.41 -8.14 -10.03
N SER A 39 5.22 -9.21 -9.25
CA SER A 39 5.53 -10.58 -9.69
C SER A 39 4.57 -11.09 -10.77
N ASN A 40 3.36 -10.53 -10.80
CA ASN A 40 2.29 -10.97 -11.71
C ASN A 40 2.05 -10.00 -12.88
N THR A 41 2.90 -8.98 -13.04
CA THR A 41 2.85 -8.03 -14.16
C THR A 41 2.96 -8.79 -15.48
N GLY A 42 1.90 -8.78 -16.30
CA GLY A 42 1.85 -9.50 -17.58
C GLY A 42 1.03 -10.80 -17.57
N SER A 43 0.38 -11.16 -16.46
CA SER A 43 -0.68 -12.18 -16.48
C SER A 43 -1.89 -11.70 -17.28
N GLU A 44 -2.42 -12.57 -18.15
CA GLU A 44 -3.57 -12.27 -19.03
C GLU A 44 -4.80 -11.80 -18.22
N ASP A 45 -4.97 -12.29 -16.99
CA ASP A 45 -6.09 -11.97 -16.08
C ASP A 45 -5.92 -10.66 -15.27
N SER A 46 -4.85 -9.90 -15.47
CA SER A 46 -4.63 -8.69 -14.68
C SER A 46 -5.53 -7.51 -15.11
N GLU A 47 -6.03 -6.72 -14.15
CA GLU A 47 -6.74 -5.46 -14.43
C GLU A 47 -5.89 -4.50 -15.30
N GLU A 48 -4.56 -4.55 -15.12
CA GLU A 48 -3.59 -3.80 -15.92
C GLU A 48 -3.51 -4.29 -17.37
N SER A 49 -3.56 -5.61 -17.64
CA SER A 49 -3.54 -6.19 -19.01
C SER A 49 -4.68 -5.61 -19.87
N ASN A 50 -5.90 -5.57 -19.34
CA ASN A 50 -7.10 -5.15 -20.06
C ASN A 50 -7.16 -3.65 -20.43
N LEU A 51 -6.36 -2.82 -19.75
CA LEU A 51 -6.27 -1.37 -19.97
C LEU A 51 -4.92 -0.91 -20.53
N SER A 52 -3.89 -1.76 -20.49
CA SER A 52 -2.54 -1.43 -20.95
C SER A 52 -2.49 -0.96 -22.41
N SER A 53 -3.36 -1.50 -23.27
CA SER A 53 -3.55 -1.06 -24.67
C SER A 53 -3.97 0.40 -24.79
N ASP A 54 -4.93 0.83 -23.96
CA ASP A 54 -5.61 2.11 -24.15
C ASP A 54 -5.01 3.21 -23.26
N PHE A 55 -4.45 2.83 -22.11
CA PHE A 55 -3.86 3.75 -21.13
C PHE A 55 -2.51 3.24 -20.59
N PRO A 56 -1.52 2.95 -21.46
CA PRO A 56 -0.24 2.34 -21.07
C PRO A 56 0.52 3.18 -20.04
N LEU A 57 0.54 4.51 -20.23
CA LEU A 57 1.24 5.43 -19.33
C LEU A 57 0.60 5.47 -17.94
N TYR A 58 -0.72 5.37 -17.86
CA TYR A 58 -1.43 5.43 -16.59
C TYR A 58 -1.24 4.15 -15.79
N VAL A 59 -1.33 2.99 -16.46
CA VAL A 59 -0.99 1.68 -15.89
C VAL A 59 0.45 1.69 -15.38
N TRP A 60 1.41 2.08 -16.22
CA TRP A 60 2.82 2.20 -15.83
C TRP A 60 3.02 3.09 -14.60
N PHE A 61 2.36 4.25 -14.55
CA PHE A 61 2.46 5.18 -13.42
C PHE A 61 1.96 4.57 -12.11
N VAL A 62 0.86 3.79 -12.14
CA VAL A 62 0.39 3.04 -10.96
C VAL A 62 1.41 1.97 -10.55
N SER A 63 1.98 1.23 -11.51
CA SER A 63 2.99 0.21 -11.24
C SER A 63 4.29 0.79 -10.66
N VAL A 64 4.65 2.04 -10.98
CA VAL A 64 5.78 2.74 -10.35
C VAL A 64 5.61 2.85 -8.83
N PHE A 65 4.39 3.07 -8.32
CA PHE A 65 4.18 3.10 -6.87
C PHE A 65 4.43 1.74 -6.22
N ASN A 66 4.08 0.63 -6.89
CA ASN A 66 4.42 -0.70 -6.39
C ASN A 66 5.95 -0.87 -6.31
N ALA A 67 6.68 -0.44 -7.34
CA ALA A 67 8.14 -0.49 -7.34
C ALA A 67 8.75 0.37 -6.21
N LEU A 68 8.24 1.59 -6.02
CA LEU A 68 8.66 2.49 -4.93
C LEU A 68 8.40 1.88 -3.54
N ILE A 69 7.25 1.24 -3.34
CA ILE A 69 6.93 0.53 -2.10
C ILE A 69 7.95 -0.59 -1.86
N VAL A 70 8.22 -1.43 -2.86
CA VAL A 70 9.12 -2.58 -2.70
C VAL A 70 10.55 -2.15 -2.43
N ILE A 71 11.04 -1.11 -3.10
CA ILE A 71 12.41 -0.62 -2.90
C ILE A 71 12.58 0.20 -1.61
N SER A 72 11.47 0.69 -1.02
CA SER A 72 11.54 1.53 0.18
C SER A 72 12.16 0.84 1.40
N TYR A 73 11.92 -0.46 1.59
CA TYR A 73 12.49 -1.23 2.71
C TYR A 73 14.00 -1.46 2.57
N PRO A 74 14.53 -2.03 1.46
CA PRO A 74 15.98 -2.21 1.31
C PRO A 74 16.72 -0.87 1.34
N LEU A 75 16.22 0.17 0.67
CA LEU A 75 16.83 1.51 0.73
C LEU A 75 16.75 2.11 2.13
N GLY A 76 15.60 1.98 2.79
CA GLY A 76 15.40 2.50 4.13
C GLY A 76 16.31 1.87 5.18
N ILE A 77 16.59 0.56 5.06
CA ILE A 77 17.56 -0.13 5.90
C ILE A 77 18.97 0.44 5.70
N ILE A 78 19.39 0.68 4.45
CA ILE A 78 20.68 1.30 4.14
C ILE A 78 20.76 2.70 4.77
N ILE A 79 19.71 3.51 4.60
CA ILE A 79 19.64 4.86 5.18
C ILE A 79 19.71 4.80 6.72
N ALA A 80 19.03 3.86 7.35
CA ALA A 80 19.08 3.68 8.80
C ALA A 80 20.51 3.36 9.27
N ILE A 81 21.20 2.42 8.61
CA ILE A 81 22.59 2.07 8.94
C ILE A 81 23.52 3.28 8.77
N VAL A 82 23.38 4.03 7.68
CA VAL A 82 24.15 5.26 7.43
C VAL A 82 23.88 6.31 8.52
N ALA A 83 22.62 6.47 8.95
CA ALA A 83 22.26 7.37 10.04
C ALA A 83 22.92 6.97 11.36
N LEU A 84 22.95 5.67 11.68
CA LEU A 84 23.61 5.15 12.88
C LEU A 84 25.11 5.46 12.89
N ILE A 85 25.79 5.21 11.77
CA ILE A 85 27.24 5.41 11.64
C ILE A 85 27.61 6.89 11.77
N ASN A 86 26.89 7.78 11.08
CA ASN A 86 27.21 9.20 11.04
C ASN A 86 26.86 9.94 12.33
N THR A 87 25.71 9.66 12.93
CA THR A 87 25.25 10.39 14.12
C THR A 87 25.75 9.78 15.42
N LYS A 88 26.16 8.50 15.41
CA LYS A 88 26.37 7.66 16.60
C LYS A 88 25.17 7.66 17.56
N ALA A 89 24.00 8.10 17.10
CA ALA A 89 22.81 8.26 17.91
C ALA A 89 21.81 7.15 17.59
N ILE A 90 21.56 6.28 18.56
CA ILE A 90 20.58 5.18 18.46
C ILE A 90 19.18 5.73 18.17
N ILE A 91 18.84 6.92 18.69
CA ILE A 91 17.55 7.58 18.47
C ILE A 91 17.33 7.88 16.98
N ALA A 92 18.36 8.35 16.26
CA ALA A 92 18.26 8.62 14.83
C ALA A 92 18.03 7.33 14.05
N PHE A 93 18.76 6.26 14.38
CA PHE A 93 18.57 4.94 13.78
C PHE A 93 17.15 4.39 13.98
N VAL A 94 16.66 4.39 15.22
CA VAL A 94 15.31 3.90 15.55
C VAL A 94 14.24 4.77 14.89
N GLY A 95 14.40 6.09 14.89
CA GLY A 95 13.49 7.01 14.22
C GLY A 95 13.41 6.76 12.72
N THR A 96 14.55 6.52 12.05
CA THR A 96 14.58 6.16 10.63
C THR A 96 13.89 4.82 10.38
N LEU A 97 14.10 3.80 11.20
CA LEU A 97 13.43 2.51 11.03
C LEU A 97 11.91 2.63 11.17
N ILE A 98 11.43 3.39 12.15
CA ILE A 98 9.99 3.66 12.32
C ILE A 98 9.45 4.36 11.06
N PHE A 99 10.13 5.40 10.58
CA PHE A 99 9.72 6.12 9.38
C PHE A 99 9.65 5.19 8.15
N VAL A 100 10.72 4.42 7.91
CA VAL A 100 10.81 3.47 6.80
C VAL A 100 9.69 2.43 6.88
N TYR A 101 9.37 1.93 8.08
CA TYR A 101 8.31 0.95 8.27
C TYR A 101 6.94 1.47 7.82
N PHE A 102 6.60 2.71 8.16
CA PHE A 102 5.31 3.33 7.83
C PHE A 102 5.28 4.00 6.47
N TYR A 103 6.43 4.25 5.84
CA TYR A 103 6.50 4.93 4.53
C TYR A 103 5.67 4.26 3.42
N PRO A 104 5.62 2.92 3.28
CA PRO A 104 4.71 2.24 2.35
C PRO A 104 3.24 2.59 2.54
N LEU A 105 2.80 2.98 3.75
CA LEU A 105 1.40 3.32 4.00
C LEU A 105 1.01 4.57 3.20
N ILE A 106 1.88 5.59 3.20
CA ILE A 106 1.65 6.83 2.44
C ILE A 106 1.63 6.53 0.94
N LEU A 107 2.62 5.80 0.44
CA LEU A 107 2.67 5.44 -0.99
C LEU A 107 1.49 4.55 -1.41
N GLY A 108 1.09 3.62 -0.55
CA GLY A 108 -0.05 2.73 -0.76
C GLY A 108 -1.36 3.49 -0.89
N LEU A 109 -1.57 4.53 -0.06
CA LEU A 109 -2.74 5.40 -0.16
C LEU A 109 -2.80 6.13 -1.52
N PHE A 110 -1.69 6.73 -1.96
CA PHE A 110 -1.64 7.38 -3.28
C PHE A 110 -1.90 6.38 -4.41
N ARG A 111 -1.30 5.19 -4.34
CA ARG A 111 -1.53 4.12 -5.31
C ARG A 111 -3.00 3.73 -5.37
N GLU A 112 -3.65 3.52 -4.21
CA GLU A 112 -5.06 3.11 -4.15
C GLU A 112 -5.98 4.18 -4.78
N LEU A 113 -5.74 5.46 -4.53
CA LEU A 113 -6.49 6.56 -5.16
C LEU A 113 -6.37 6.54 -6.69
N LEU A 114 -5.17 6.31 -7.21
CA LEU A 114 -4.95 6.18 -8.66
C LEU A 114 -5.63 4.92 -9.22
N GLN A 115 -5.55 3.80 -8.49
CA GLN A 115 -6.17 2.54 -8.91
C GLN A 115 -7.70 2.62 -8.97
N ILE A 116 -8.34 3.39 -8.09
CA ILE A 116 -9.80 3.66 -8.15
C ILE A 116 -10.16 4.37 -9.47
N THR A 117 -9.34 5.34 -9.88
CA THR A 117 -9.54 6.05 -11.14
C THR A 117 -9.38 5.10 -12.33
N LEU A 118 -8.38 4.20 -12.27
CA LEU A 118 -8.16 3.16 -13.28
C LEU A 118 -9.37 2.23 -13.44
N LYS A 119 -9.94 1.76 -12.32
CA LYS A 119 -11.16 0.95 -12.32
C LYS A 119 -12.35 1.70 -12.89
N THR A 120 -12.47 3.00 -12.60
CA THR A 120 -13.53 3.84 -13.16
C THR A 120 -13.41 3.93 -14.69
N LEU A 121 -12.20 4.13 -15.22
CA LEU A 121 -11.94 4.11 -16.66
C LEU A 121 -12.27 2.75 -17.29
N LEU A 122 -11.93 1.64 -16.61
CA LEU A 122 -12.29 0.29 -17.05
C LEU A 122 -13.81 0.12 -17.18
N TYR A 123 -14.57 0.50 -16.14
CA TYR A 123 -16.02 0.39 -16.16
C TYR A 123 -16.68 1.27 -17.23
N LEU A 124 -16.20 2.50 -17.41
CA LEU A 124 -16.68 3.38 -18.49
C LEU A 124 -16.43 2.77 -19.87
N LYS A 125 -15.27 2.16 -20.10
CA LYS A 125 -14.95 1.45 -21.35
C LYS A 125 -15.90 0.26 -21.57
N ILE A 126 -16.15 -0.54 -20.55
CA ILE A 126 -17.06 -1.69 -20.64
C ILE A 126 -18.48 -1.23 -21.00
N ILE A 127 -18.96 -0.14 -20.39
CA ILE A 127 -20.29 0.42 -20.67
C ILE A 127 -20.36 1.02 -22.07
N SER A 128 -19.33 1.76 -22.50
CA SER A 128 -19.28 2.41 -23.83
C SER A 128 -19.25 1.41 -24.99
N LYS A 129 -18.69 0.22 -24.78
CA LYS A 129 -18.67 -0.86 -25.79
C LYS A 129 -19.95 -1.71 -25.81
N LYS A 130 -20.89 -1.47 -24.90
CA LYS A 130 -22.15 -2.22 -24.77
C LYS A 130 -23.29 -1.45 -25.43
#